data_AF-A0A955X5X7-F1
#
_entry.id   AF-A0A955X5X7-F1
#
_cell.length_a   1.000
_cell.length_b   1.000
_cell.length_c   1.000
_cell.angle_alpha   90.00
_cell.angle_beta   90.00
_cell.angle_gamma   90.00
#
_symmetry.space_group_name_H-M   'P 1'
#
loop_
_entity.id
_entity.type
_entity.pdbx_description
1 polymer ?
#
loop_
_entity_poly.entity_id
_entity_poly.type
_entity_poly.pdbx_seq_one_letter_code
_entity_poly.pdbx_strand_id
1 'polypeptide(L)' 'RPPAAPKADGSKATLRLKCSEPVDVRVSTVGKFKQQKQFTKSLKPGFYRVQLYRNGDKVSQMDVNLLPGQSVSIPCP' A
#
# COMPACT_ATOMS: atom_id res chain seq x y z
N ARG A 1 24.90 -17.79 14.20
CA ARG A 1 24.31 -17.09 13.04
C ARG A 1 23.21 -16.18 13.58
N PRO A 2 23.44 -14.86 13.77
CA PRO A 2 22.35 -14.00 14.22
C PRO A 2 21.36 -13.81 13.06
N PRO A 3 20.04 -13.73 13.32
CA PRO A 3 19.08 -13.34 12.29
C PRO A 3 19.41 -11.89 11.90
N ALA A 4 19.58 -11.66 10.60
CA ALA A 4 19.87 -10.34 10.07
C ALA A 4 18.72 -9.39 10.45
N ALA A 5 18.99 -8.45 11.35
CA ALA A 5 18.16 -7.27 11.50
C ALA A 5 18.09 -6.58 10.12
N PRO A 6 16.89 -6.25 9.60
CA PRO A 6 16.80 -5.52 8.35
C PRO A 6 17.53 -4.19 8.53
N LYS A 7 18.67 -4.07 7.85
CA LYS A 7 19.46 -2.84 7.81
C LYS A 7 18.52 -1.71 7.43
N ALA A 8 18.52 -0.66 8.23
CA ALA A 8 18.04 0.67 7.84
C ALA A 8 18.94 1.20 6.71
N ASP A 9 18.82 0.58 5.55
CA ASP A 9 19.22 1.13 4.27
C ASP A 9 18.02 1.92 3.74
N GLY A 10 18.12 2.62 2.61
CA GLY A 10 16.99 3.23 1.92
C GLY A 10 15.98 2.21 1.34
N SER A 11 15.77 1.11 2.07
CA SER A 11 14.97 -0.06 1.74
C SER A 11 13.52 0.34 1.57
N LYS A 12 13.14 0.49 0.30
CA LYS A 12 11.77 0.74 -0.15
C LYS A 12 10.83 -0.24 0.56
N ALA A 13 9.79 0.28 1.19
CA ALA A 13 8.71 -0.50 1.73
C ALA A 13 7.81 -0.99 0.58
N THR A 14 7.21 -2.16 0.72
CA THR A 14 6.32 -2.70 -0.32
C THR A 14 4.88 -2.65 0.15
N LEU A 15 4.06 -1.88 -0.57
CA LEU A 15 2.62 -1.85 -0.35
C LEU A 15 1.94 -2.78 -1.34
N ARG A 16 1.23 -3.78 -0.82
CA ARG A 16 0.42 -4.71 -1.57
C ARG A 16 -1.05 -4.50 -1.21
N LEU A 17 -1.90 -4.46 -2.23
CA LEU A 17 -3.33 -4.53 -2.09
C LEU A 17 -3.84 -5.65 -2.98
N LYS A 18 -4.75 -6.45 -2.43
CA LYS A 18 -5.44 -7.51 -3.14
C LYS A 18 -6.92 -7.34 -2.90
N CYS A 19 -7.63 -7.02 -3.97
CA CYS A 19 -9.06 -6.82 -4.01
C CYS A 19 -9.71 -7.91 -4.86
N SER A 20 -10.86 -8.42 -4.42
CA SER A 20 -11.64 -9.39 -5.20
C SER A 20 -12.27 -8.75 -6.45
N GLU A 21 -12.64 -7.48 -6.34
CA GLU A 21 -13.24 -6.68 -7.40
C GLU A 21 -12.32 -5.53 -7.83
N PRO A 22 -12.44 -5.03 -9.08
CA PRO A 22 -11.66 -3.88 -9.53
C PRO A 22 -12.11 -2.63 -8.78
N VAL A 23 -11.18 -1.98 -8.07
CA VAL A 23 -11.44 -0.74 -7.33
C VAL A 23 -10.44 0.35 -7.71
N ASP A 24 -10.84 1.60 -7.52
CA ASP A 24 -9.98 2.77 -7.66
C ASP A 24 -9.18 2.97 -6.36
N VAL A 25 -7.88 2.74 -6.43
CA VAL A 25 -6.95 2.89 -5.31
C VAL A 25 -6.31 4.27 -5.38
N ARG A 26 -6.48 5.08 -4.34
CA ARG A 26 -5.83 6.38 -4.20
C ARG A 26 -4.86 6.33 -3.03
N VAL A 27 -3.58 6.49 -3.33
CA VAL A 27 -2.52 6.53 -2.34
C VAL A 27 -2.05 7.97 -2.23
N SER A 28 -2.18 8.55 -1.03
CA SER A 28 -1.70 9.91 -0.75
C SER A 28 -0.21 10.01 -1.09
N THR A 29 0.21 11.15 -1.63
CA THR A 29 1.57 11.44 -2.15
C THR A 29 2.04 10.63 -3.37
N VAL A 30 1.36 9.54 -3.73
CA VAL A 30 1.72 8.71 -4.90
C VAL A 30 0.81 8.98 -6.10
N GLY A 31 -0.50 9.08 -5.87
CA GLY A 31 -1.49 9.29 -6.92
C GLY A 31 -2.69 8.36 -6.85
N LYS A 32 -3.50 8.36 -7.92
CA LYS A 32 -4.74 7.58 -8.04
C LYS A 32 -4.56 6.52 -9.13
N PHE A 33 -5.00 5.30 -8.88
CA PHE A 33 -4.89 4.14 -9.76
C PHE A 33 -6.28 3.54 -9.91
N LYS A 34 -6.82 3.55 -11.13
CA LYS A 34 -8.20 3.10 -11.39
C LYS A 34 -8.27 1.61 -11.71
N GLN A 35 -9.40 0.99 -11.39
CA GLN A 35 -9.73 -0.40 -11.74
C GLN A 35 -8.64 -1.43 -11.39
N GLN A 36 -8.01 -1.28 -10.23
CA GLN A 36 -6.98 -2.19 -9.74
C GLN A 36 -7.65 -3.32 -8.94
N LYS A 37 -7.51 -4.56 -9.42
CA LYS A 37 -7.78 -5.76 -8.60
C LYS A 37 -6.62 -6.09 -7.69
N GLN A 38 -5.40 -5.87 -8.16
CA GLN A 38 -4.19 -6.08 -7.38
C GLN A 38 -3.26 -4.90 -7.61
N PHE A 39 -2.75 -4.33 -6.53
CA PHE A 39 -1.79 -3.23 -6.58
C PHE A 39 -0.57 -3.63 -5.77
N THR A 40 0.61 -3.60 -6.37
CA THR A 40 1.87 -3.81 -5.67
C THR A 40 2.80 -2.68 -6.03
N LYS A 41 3.26 -1.92 -5.04
CA LYS A 41 4.12 -0.77 -5.27
C LYS A 41 5.16 -0.67 -4.18
N SER A 42 6.42 -0.53 -4.60
CA SER A 42 7.51 -0.21 -3.69
C SER A 42 7.55 1.30 -3.47
N LEU A 43 7.29 1.73 -2.25
CA LEU A 43 7.25 3.12 -1.81
C LEU A 43 8.42 3.38 -0.86
N LYS A 44 8.76 4.66 -0.66
CA LYS A 44 9.69 5.01 0.41
C LYS A 44 9.01 4.72 1.76
N PRO A 45 9.76 4.42 2.82
CA PRO A 45 9.18 4.37 4.15
C PRO A 45 8.60 5.73 4.54
N GLY A 46 7.44 5.72 5.19
CA GLY A 46 6.68 6.91 5.52
C GLY A 46 5.20 6.61 5.73
N PHE A 47 4.44 7.66 6.03
CA PHE A 47 3.01 7.56 6.28
C PHE A 47 2.21 7.73 4.98
N TYR A 48 1.42 6.73 4.62
CA TYR A 48 0.61 6.70 3.42
C TYR A 48 -0.85 6.45 3.76
N ARG A 49 -1.73 7.36 3.34
CA ARG A 49 -3.17 7.14 3.39
C ARG A 49 -3.65 6.52 2.08
N VAL A 50 -4.12 5.29 2.17
CA VAL A 50 -4.71 4.52 1.08
C VAL A 50 -6.22 4.64 1.16
N GLN A 51 -6.85 5.04 0.07
CA GLN A 51 -8.30 5.18 -0.04
C GLN A 51 -8.77 4.33 -1.21
N LEU A 52 -9.77 3.50 -0.97
CA LEU A 52 -10.37 2.65 -1.98
C LEU A 52 -11.71 3.26 -2.36
N TYR A 53 -11.93 3.41 -3.66
CA TYR A 53 -13.19 3.86 -4.22
C TYR A 53 -13.73 2.77 -5.15
N ARG A 54 -15.04 2.60 -5.16
CA ARG A 54 -15.75 1.66 -6.04
C ARG A 54 -16.85 2.47 -6.73
N ASN A 55 -16.84 2.52 -8.06
CA ASN A 55 -17.76 3.35 -8.85
C ASN A 55 -17.78 4.84 -8.47
N GLY A 56 -16.68 5.36 -7.91
CA GLY A 56 -16.58 6.74 -7.44
C GLY A 56 -16.91 6.94 -5.95
N ASP A 57 -17.54 5.97 -5.30
CA ASP A 57 -17.83 6.00 -3.87
C ASP A 57 -16.66 5.47 -3.04
N LYS A 58 -16.30 6.17 -1.96
CA LYS A 58 -15.23 5.74 -1.06
C LYS A 58 -15.70 4.56 -0.22
N VAL A 59 -15.27 3.35 -0.57
CA VAL A 59 -15.64 2.11 0.14
C VAL A 59 -14.70 1.80 1.31
N SER A 60 -13.46 2.29 1.29
CA SER A 60 -12.53 2.08 2.40
C SER A 60 -11.46 3.18 2.46
N GLN A 61 -10.92 3.39 3.65
CA GLN A 61 -9.81 4.30 3.91
C GLN A 61 -8.94 3.72 5.01
N MET A 62 -7.64 3.66 4.75
CA MET A 62 -6.67 2.98 5.61
C MET A 62 -5.40 3.80 5.63
N ASP A 63 -4.96 4.14 6.83
CA ASP A 63 -3.70 4.82 7.06
C ASP A 63 -2.61 3.78 7.34
N VAL A 64 -1.60 3.72 6.49
CA VAL A 64 -0.51 2.75 6.56
C VAL A 64 0.80 3.46 6.79
N ASN A 65 1.43 3.14 7.92
CA ASN A 65 2.79 3.56 8.19
C ASN A 65 3.76 2.50 7.66
N LEU A 66 4.41 2.80 6.54
CA LEU A 66 5.37 1.93 5.91
C LEU A 66 6.75 2.11 6.55
N LEU A 67 7.24 1.08 7.23
CA LEU A 67 8.58 1.06 7.81
C LEU A 67 9.63 0.61 6.75
N PRO A 68 10.91 1.01 6.88
CA PRO A 68 11.96 0.61 5.95
C PRO A 68 12.08 -0.92 5.87
N GLY A 69 12.06 -1.46 4.66
CA GLY A 69 12.08 -2.90 4.41
C GLY A 69 10.80 -3.65 4.78
N GLN A 70 9.75 -2.96 5.22
CA GLN A 70 8.48 -3.57 5.57
C GLN A 70 7.64 -3.86 4.33
N SER A 71 6.90 -4.96 4.37
CA SER A 71 5.85 -5.25 3.39
C SER A 71 4.49 -5.25 4.07
N VAL A 72 3.58 -4.40 3.60
CA VAL A 72 2.20 -4.32 4.12
C VAL A 72 1.24 -4.80 3.05
N SER A 73 0.41 -5.75 3.42
CA SER A 73 -0.70 -6.23 2.58
C SER A 73 -2.00 -5.70 3.14
N ILE A 74 -2.72 -4.91 2.35
CA ILE A 74 -4.04 -4.40 2.68
C ILE A 74 -5.09 -5.25 1.97
N PRO A 75 -5.98 -5.94 2.69
CA PRO A 75 -7.15 -6.58 2.10
C PRO A 75 -8.17 -5.50 1.71
N CYS A 76 -8.72 -5.59 0.50
CA CYS A 76 -9.82 -4.72 0.09
C CYS A 76 -11.16 -5.35 0.50
N PRO A 77 -12.16 -4.54 0.86
CA PRO A 77 -13.54 -5.02 1.01
C PRO A 77 -14.17 -5.39 -0.34
#